data_AF-A0A373FST3-F1
#
_entry.id   AF-A0A373FST3-F1
#
_cell.length_a   1.000
_cell.length_b   1.000
_cell.length_c   1.000
_cell.angle_alpha   90.00
_cell.angle_beta   90.00
_cell.angle_gamma   90.00
#
_symmetry.space_group_name_H-M   'P 1'
#
loop_
_entity.id
_entity.type
_entity.pdbx_description
1 polymer ?
#
loop_
_entity_poly.entity_id
_entity_poly.type
_entity_poly.pdbx_seq_one_letter_code
_entity_poly.pdbx_strand_id
1 'polypeptide(L)'
;RREIIRELDGQLEKLDGFFSYTTGKEGERIVTPILKTGRNLMQDFGGWHGVGDMLNGLTFGNFCDCLDLLQQSKQAAAEKDDPAINEIFQDITLKLYRYKDPEKTPAVPSLLAIHAVNFFSAVWEMVLSGPVYIGGEAIDFRILFQKLASEDRKVDDKTGWTGIVFEVAASGVFGNKKEVDDTPFWDVLLYLYKCKFEYLHQKRNKK
;
A
#
# COMPACT_ATOMS: atom_id res chain seq x y z
N ARG A 1 -18.83 -16.26 -30.44
CA ARG A 1 -19.12 -14.95 -29.79
C ARG A 1 -20.26 -15.05 -28.77
N ARG A 2 -21.43 -15.63 -29.11
CA ARG A 2 -22.55 -15.81 -28.15
C ARG A 2 -22.27 -16.84 -27.04
N GLU A 3 -21.58 -17.94 -27.32
CA GLU A 3 -21.17 -18.91 -26.27
C GLU A 3 -20.18 -18.33 -25.28
N ILE A 4 -19.17 -17.60 -25.75
CA ILE A 4 -18.17 -16.94 -24.89
C ILE A 4 -18.84 -15.95 -23.92
N ILE A 5 -19.82 -15.17 -24.41
CA ILE A 5 -20.58 -14.23 -23.57
C ILE A 5 -21.40 -14.99 -22.52
N ARG A 6 -22.06 -16.09 -22.91
CA ARG A 6 -22.87 -16.91 -22.00
C ARG A 6 -22.04 -17.60 -20.91
N GLU A 7 -20.83 -18.01 -21.26
CA GLU A 7 -19.89 -18.61 -20.32
C GLU A 7 -19.29 -17.57 -19.37
N LEU A 8 -18.95 -16.37 -19.87
CA LEU A 8 -18.58 -15.24 -19.02
C LEU A 8 -19.72 -14.86 -18.07
N ASP A 9 -20.97 -14.81 -18.55
CA ASP A 9 -22.17 -14.54 -17.72
C ASP A 9 -22.41 -15.63 -16.67
N GLY A 10 -22.17 -16.90 -16.98
CA GLY A 10 -22.28 -17.99 -16.01
C GLY A 10 -21.13 -18.07 -15.00
N GLN A 11 -19.98 -17.46 -15.32
CA GLN A 11 -18.85 -17.31 -14.40
C GLN A 11 -18.92 -16.02 -13.58
N LEU A 12 -19.68 -15.01 -14.04
CA LEU A 12 -19.86 -13.72 -13.36
C LEU A 12 -20.43 -13.86 -11.94
N GLU A 13 -21.40 -14.76 -11.69
CA GLU A 13 -21.90 -15.05 -10.33
C GLU A 13 -20.83 -15.62 -9.39
N LYS A 14 -19.83 -16.32 -9.93
CA LYS A 14 -18.68 -16.83 -9.16
C LYS A 14 -17.62 -15.76 -8.91
N LEU A 15 -17.68 -14.67 -9.67
CA LEU A 15 -16.78 -13.52 -9.59
C LEU A 15 -17.39 -12.35 -8.78
N ASP A 16 -18.62 -12.48 -8.30
CA ASP A 16 -19.39 -11.41 -7.62
C ASP A 16 -18.72 -10.91 -6.32
N GLY A 17 -17.87 -11.74 -5.69
CA GLY A 17 -17.03 -11.33 -4.55
C GLY A 17 -15.72 -10.62 -4.93
N PHE A 18 -15.36 -10.61 -6.21
CA PHE A 18 -14.11 -10.07 -6.75
C PHE A 18 -14.32 -8.82 -7.58
N PHE A 19 -15.55 -8.42 -7.87
CA PHE A 19 -15.86 -7.19 -8.60
C PHE A 19 -17.12 -6.53 -8.04
N SER A 20 -17.07 -5.21 -7.84
CA SER A 20 -18.23 -4.38 -7.60
C SER A 20 -18.75 -3.87 -8.94
N TYR A 21 -20.08 -3.88 -9.07
CA TYR A 21 -20.75 -3.49 -10.28
C TYR A 21 -21.48 -2.17 -10.03
N THR A 22 -21.18 -1.15 -10.82
CA THR A 22 -21.91 0.11 -10.82
C THR A 22 -22.46 0.37 -12.21
N THR A 23 -23.56 1.13 -12.29
CA THR A 23 -24.12 1.56 -13.58
C THR A 23 -23.65 2.97 -13.85
N GLY A 24 -23.00 3.16 -14.98
CA GLY A 24 -22.56 4.47 -15.46
C GLY A 24 -23.73 5.33 -15.94
N LYS A 25 -23.44 6.58 -16.29
CA LYS A 25 -24.48 7.59 -16.60
C LYS A 25 -25.25 7.28 -17.88
N GLU A 26 -24.69 6.49 -18.79
CA GLU A 26 -25.30 6.10 -20.06
C GLU A 26 -25.85 4.67 -20.03
N GLY A 27 -25.95 4.06 -18.83
CA GLY A 27 -26.46 2.71 -18.64
C GLY A 27 -25.43 1.60 -18.86
N GLU A 28 -24.16 1.96 -19.04
CA GLU A 28 -23.06 1.02 -19.15
C GLU A 28 -22.76 0.32 -17.80
N ARG A 29 -22.46 -0.98 -17.85
CA ARG A 29 -22.04 -1.74 -16.67
C ARG A 29 -20.56 -1.49 -16.40
N ILE A 30 -20.26 -0.75 -15.34
CA ILE A 30 -18.91 -0.54 -14.83
C ILE A 30 -18.57 -1.70 -13.90
N VAL A 31 -17.52 -2.44 -14.24
CA VAL A 31 -17.01 -3.58 -13.46
C VAL A 31 -15.73 -3.14 -12.76
N THR A 32 -15.77 -3.02 -11.44
CA THR A 32 -14.64 -2.58 -10.63
C THR A 32 -14.11 -3.75 -9.81
N PRO A 33 -12.86 -4.19 -9.95
CA PRO A 33 -12.31 -5.27 -9.14
C PRO A 33 -12.34 -4.94 -7.63
N ILE A 34 -12.91 -5.81 -6.80
CA ILE A 34 -12.76 -5.83 -5.33
C ILE A 34 -11.47 -6.60 -5.03
N LEU A 35 -10.33 -5.93 -5.19
CA LEU A 35 -9.02 -6.46 -4.87
C LEU A 35 -8.62 -6.12 -3.43
N LYS A 36 -9.56 -6.25 -2.47
CA LYS A 36 -9.30 -6.04 -1.04
C LYS A 36 -8.60 -7.26 -0.44
N THR A 37 -7.45 -7.60 -1.00
CA THR A 37 -6.66 -8.74 -0.58
C THR A 37 -5.22 -8.30 -0.35
N GLY A 38 -4.62 -8.88 0.68
CA GLY A 38 -3.19 -8.78 0.91
C GLY A 38 -2.36 -9.62 -0.05
N ARG A 39 -2.96 -10.35 -1.00
CA ARG A 39 -2.21 -11.18 -1.95
C ARG A 39 -1.77 -10.41 -3.18
N ASN A 40 -0.52 -10.60 -3.59
CA ASN A 40 -0.06 -10.07 -4.87
C ASN A 40 -0.47 -11.01 -6.01
N LEU A 41 -1.65 -10.74 -6.61
CA LEU A 41 -2.20 -11.58 -7.69
C LEU A 41 -1.40 -11.54 -9.00
N MET A 42 -0.47 -10.60 -9.16
CA MET A 42 0.36 -10.46 -10.36
C MET A 42 1.85 -10.46 -10.00
N GLN A 43 2.25 -11.19 -8.95
CA GLN A 43 3.64 -11.25 -8.50
C GLN A 43 4.60 -11.58 -9.64
N ASP A 44 4.23 -12.50 -10.53
CA ASP A 44 4.93 -12.76 -11.79
C ASP A 44 4.02 -12.42 -12.97
N PHE A 45 4.37 -11.40 -13.76
CA PHE A 45 3.55 -10.97 -14.89
C PHE A 45 4.41 -10.50 -16.07
N GLY A 46 4.38 -11.22 -17.19
CA GLY A 46 5.00 -10.75 -18.43
C GLY A 46 6.50 -10.40 -18.32
N GLY A 47 7.23 -11.05 -17.41
CA GLY A 47 8.65 -10.76 -17.13
C GLY A 47 8.89 -9.72 -16.03
N TRP A 48 7.84 -9.14 -15.47
CA TRP A 48 7.88 -8.36 -14.23
C TRP A 48 7.75 -9.29 -13.02
N HIS A 49 8.56 -9.02 -11.99
CA HIS A 49 8.52 -9.68 -10.71
C HIS A 49 8.27 -8.65 -9.60
N GLY A 50 7.22 -8.86 -8.83
CA GLY A 50 6.76 -7.97 -7.77
C GLY A 50 7.13 -8.43 -6.37
N VAL A 51 6.95 -7.53 -5.41
CA VAL A 51 6.94 -7.88 -3.98
C VAL A 51 5.92 -8.99 -3.68
N GLY A 52 6.17 -9.77 -2.63
CA GLY A 52 5.26 -10.83 -2.21
C GLY A 52 3.97 -10.33 -1.57
N ASP A 53 3.16 -11.27 -1.13
CA ASP A 53 1.96 -11.02 -0.34
C ASP A 53 2.26 -10.10 0.84
N MET A 54 1.28 -9.26 1.20
CA MET A 54 1.36 -8.26 2.25
C MET A 54 2.54 -7.30 2.04
N LEU A 55 2.92 -7.00 0.79
CA LEU A 55 4.09 -6.18 0.45
C LEU A 55 5.43 -6.77 0.96
N ASN A 56 5.50 -8.09 1.15
CA ASN A 56 6.74 -8.73 1.61
C ASN A 56 7.89 -8.48 0.62
N GLY A 57 9.03 -8.00 1.13
CA GLY A 57 10.17 -7.59 0.30
C GLY A 57 10.13 -6.14 -0.18
N LEU A 58 9.09 -5.36 0.15
CA LEU A 58 9.09 -3.91 -0.05
C LEU A 58 10.01 -3.24 0.98
N THR A 59 10.85 -2.31 0.54
CA THR A 59 11.66 -1.48 1.45
C THR A 59 10.82 -0.34 2.04
N PHE A 60 11.21 0.17 3.20
CA PHE A 60 10.49 1.24 3.87
C PHE A 60 10.51 2.54 3.05
N GLY A 61 11.62 2.86 2.37
CA GLY A 61 11.69 4.01 1.49
C GLY A 61 10.71 3.92 0.31
N ASN A 62 10.64 2.76 -0.36
CA ASN A 62 9.67 2.55 -1.45
C ASN A 62 8.22 2.59 -0.93
N PHE A 63 7.97 2.12 0.30
CA PHE A 63 6.67 2.26 0.96
C PHE A 63 6.28 3.73 1.17
N CYS A 64 7.20 4.55 1.71
CA CYS A 64 6.98 5.99 1.88
C CYS A 64 6.72 6.68 0.54
N ASP A 65 7.52 6.40 -0.48
CA ASP A 65 7.33 6.93 -1.84
C ASP A 65 5.94 6.58 -2.39
N CYS A 66 5.49 5.32 -2.21
CA CYS A 66 4.16 4.90 -2.65
C CYS A 66 3.03 5.63 -1.89
N LEU A 67 3.19 5.95 -0.60
CA LEU A 67 2.19 6.74 0.13
C LEU A 67 2.11 8.18 -0.38
N ASP A 68 3.25 8.80 -0.68
CA ASP A 68 3.30 10.15 -1.23
C ASP A 68 2.70 10.17 -2.64
N LEU A 69 3.01 9.18 -3.48
CA LEU A 69 2.43 8.99 -4.80
C LEU A 69 0.91 8.76 -4.73
N LEU A 70 0.41 7.94 -3.79
CA LEU A 70 -1.03 7.76 -3.58
C LEU A 70 -1.72 9.09 -3.21
N GLN A 71 -1.07 9.93 -2.40
CA GLN A 71 -1.62 11.23 -2.04
C GLN A 71 -1.66 12.18 -3.26
N GLN A 72 -0.61 12.18 -4.08
CA GLN A 72 -0.57 12.92 -5.35
C GLN A 72 -1.64 12.43 -6.33
N SER A 73 -1.88 11.12 -6.41
CA SER A 73 -2.93 10.55 -7.26
C SER A 73 -4.31 11.06 -6.89
N LYS A 74 -4.61 11.17 -5.59
CA LYS A 74 -5.87 11.76 -5.11
C LYS A 74 -6.02 13.23 -5.50
N GLN A 75 -4.93 13.99 -5.48
CA GLN A 75 -4.92 15.39 -5.91
C GLN A 75 -5.17 15.50 -7.42
N ALA A 76 -4.43 14.73 -8.23
CA ALA A 76 -4.62 14.68 -9.68
C ALA A 76 -6.04 14.24 -10.07
N ALA A 77 -6.63 13.28 -9.33
CA ALA A 77 -8.03 12.88 -9.52
C ALA A 77 -9.03 14.00 -9.20
N ALA A 78 -8.77 14.82 -8.18
CA ALA A 78 -9.60 15.99 -7.87
C ALA A 78 -9.54 17.05 -8.98
N GLU A 79 -8.39 17.16 -9.65
CA GLU A 79 -8.12 18.07 -10.77
C GLU A 79 -8.53 17.48 -12.14
N LYS A 80 -8.90 16.20 -12.19
CA LYS A 80 -9.23 15.44 -13.41
C LYS A 80 -8.06 15.36 -14.41
N ASP A 81 -6.84 15.26 -13.90
CA ASP A 81 -5.61 15.10 -14.68
C ASP A 81 -5.30 13.62 -14.92
N ASP A 82 -5.98 13.03 -15.92
CA ASP A 82 -5.79 11.61 -16.29
C ASP A 82 -4.34 11.26 -16.68
N PRO A 83 -3.60 12.10 -17.44
CA PRO A 83 -2.17 11.89 -17.69
C PRO A 83 -1.34 11.76 -16.42
N ALA A 84 -1.49 12.68 -15.46
CA ALA A 84 -0.76 12.63 -14.19
C ALA A 84 -1.10 11.39 -13.37
N ILE A 85 -2.38 10.98 -13.34
CA ILE A 85 -2.81 9.75 -12.66
C ILE A 85 -2.11 8.53 -13.28
N ASN A 86 -2.04 8.45 -14.60
CA ASN A 86 -1.40 7.33 -15.30
C ASN A 86 0.10 7.27 -15.04
N GLU A 87 0.79 8.41 -14.98
CA GLU A 87 2.21 8.49 -14.62
C GLU A 87 2.44 8.00 -13.18
N ILE A 88 1.65 8.49 -12.23
CA ILE A 88 1.73 8.07 -10.82
C ILE A 88 1.51 6.56 -10.66
N PHE A 89 0.58 5.98 -11.41
CA PHE A 89 0.34 4.54 -11.37
C PHE A 89 1.54 3.73 -11.88
N GLN A 90 2.22 4.23 -12.92
CA GLN A 90 3.46 3.63 -13.41
C GLN A 90 4.57 3.73 -12.36
N ASP A 91 4.72 4.90 -11.72
CA ASP A 91 5.73 5.11 -10.68
C ASP A 91 5.53 4.18 -9.48
N ILE A 92 4.29 4.03 -9.00
CA ILE A 92 3.96 3.06 -7.94
C ILE A 92 4.35 1.65 -8.39
N THR A 93 4.09 1.29 -9.65
CA THR A 93 4.48 -0.02 -10.18
C THR A 93 5.97 -0.22 -10.16
N LEU A 94 6.74 0.80 -10.56
CA LEU A 94 8.20 0.76 -10.54
C LEU A 94 8.78 0.74 -9.12
N LYS A 95 8.00 1.06 -8.08
CA LYS A 95 8.41 0.85 -6.68
C LYS A 95 8.16 -0.60 -6.22
N LEU A 96 7.10 -1.22 -6.70
CA LEU A 96 6.68 -2.58 -6.27
C LEU A 96 7.22 -3.72 -7.16
N TYR A 97 7.57 -3.45 -8.41
CA TYR A 97 7.95 -4.45 -9.41
C TYR A 97 9.31 -4.14 -10.03
N ARG A 98 10.01 -5.19 -10.43
CA ARG A 98 11.25 -5.14 -11.21
C ARG A 98 11.07 -5.97 -12.46
N TYR A 99 11.48 -5.45 -13.60
CA TYR A 99 11.55 -6.25 -14.81
C TYR A 99 12.80 -7.13 -14.76
N LYS A 100 12.69 -8.37 -15.25
CA LYS A 100 13.77 -9.37 -15.24
C LYS A 100 15.08 -8.90 -15.88
N ASP A 101 15.02 -7.96 -16.83
CA ASP A 101 16.17 -7.38 -17.51
C ASP A 101 16.14 -5.84 -17.32
N PRO A 102 16.79 -5.30 -16.27
CA PRO A 102 16.73 -3.89 -15.93
C PRO A 102 17.16 -2.95 -17.07
N GLU A 103 18.12 -3.38 -17.90
CA GLU A 103 18.64 -2.59 -19.02
C GLU A 103 17.65 -2.48 -20.18
N LYS A 104 16.63 -3.34 -20.22
CA LYS A 104 15.61 -3.41 -21.28
C LYS A 104 14.20 -3.36 -20.71
N THR A 105 14.02 -2.60 -19.64
CA THR A 105 12.73 -2.42 -18.98
C THR A 105 11.72 -1.84 -19.98
N PRO A 106 10.65 -2.57 -20.35
CA PRO A 106 9.63 -2.05 -21.25
C PRO A 106 8.75 -1.04 -20.51
N ALA A 107 7.87 -0.35 -21.25
CA ALA A 107 6.80 0.43 -20.63
C ALA A 107 5.95 -0.47 -19.71
N VAL A 108 5.55 0.08 -18.55
CA VAL A 108 4.71 -0.63 -17.60
C VAL A 108 3.35 -0.94 -18.24
N PRO A 109 2.92 -2.22 -18.29
CA PRO A 109 1.59 -2.56 -18.80
C PRO A 109 0.49 -1.94 -17.94
N SER A 110 -0.54 -1.33 -18.56
CA SER A 110 -1.62 -0.65 -17.83
C SER A 110 -2.34 -1.54 -16.82
N LEU A 111 -2.53 -2.83 -17.15
CA LEU A 111 -3.11 -3.80 -16.23
C LEU A 111 -2.27 -3.98 -14.97
N LEU A 112 -0.94 -4.08 -15.13
CA LEU A 112 -0.01 -4.18 -14.01
C LEU A 112 -0.03 -2.90 -13.17
N ALA A 113 -0.14 -1.73 -13.84
CA ALA A 113 -0.21 -0.45 -13.16
C ALA A 113 -1.45 -0.29 -12.28
N ILE A 114 -2.62 -0.64 -12.82
CA ILE A 114 -3.89 -0.63 -12.07
C ILE A 114 -3.82 -1.63 -10.91
N HIS A 115 -3.27 -2.82 -11.14
CA HIS A 115 -3.11 -3.82 -10.09
C HIS A 115 -2.17 -3.35 -8.98
N ALA A 116 -1.01 -2.77 -9.31
CA ALA A 116 -0.02 -2.28 -8.35
C ALA A 116 -0.63 -1.28 -7.35
N VAL A 117 -1.37 -0.29 -7.86
CA VAL A 117 -2.02 0.72 -7.01
C VAL A 117 -3.11 0.11 -6.13
N ASN A 118 -3.95 -0.77 -6.70
CA ASN A 118 -5.01 -1.44 -5.94
C ASN A 118 -4.44 -2.34 -4.84
N PHE A 119 -3.40 -3.12 -5.16
CA PHE A 119 -2.73 -4.01 -4.22
C PHE A 119 -2.09 -3.24 -3.06
N PHE A 120 -1.31 -2.20 -3.36
CA PHE A 120 -0.70 -1.36 -2.33
C PHE A 120 -1.76 -0.70 -1.45
N SER A 121 -2.81 -0.13 -2.06
CA SER A 121 -3.92 0.49 -1.33
C SER A 121 -4.66 -0.51 -0.44
N ALA A 122 -4.88 -1.74 -0.90
CA ALA A 122 -5.55 -2.78 -0.14
C ALA A 122 -4.73 -3.22 1.09
N VAL A 123 -3.43 -3.46 0.93
CA VAL A 123 -2.57 -3.80 2.07
C VAL A 123 -2.52 -2.65 3.07
N TRP A 124 -2.43 -1.41 2.58
CA TRP A 124 -2.45 -0.24 3.46
C TRP A 124 -3.79 -0.07 4.21
N GLU A 125 -4.92 -0.28 3.54
CA GLU A 125 -6.25 -0.30 4.17
C GLU A 125 -6.34 -1.40 5.25
N MET A 126 -5.76 -2.58 5.00
CA MET A 126 -5.72 -3.67 5.98
C MET A 126 -4.95 -3.27 7.25
N VAL A 127 -3.77 -2.65 7.09
CA VAL A 127 -2.95 -2.15 8.22
C VAL A 127 -3.71 -1.10 9.05
N LEU A 128 -4.53 -0.27 8.41
CA LEU A 128 -5.28 0.79 9.06
C LEU A 128 -6.62 0.35 9.68
N SER A 129 -7.19 -0.78 9.24
CA SER A 129 -8.57 -1.17 9.59
C SER A 129 -8.65 -2.15 10.76
N GLY A 130 -7.68 -3.04 10.93
CA GLY A 130 -7.71 -4.05 11.99
C GLY A 130 -6.37 -4.72 12.26
N PRO A 131 -6.35 -5.72 13.16
CA PRO A 131 -5.14 -6.46 13.48
C PRO A 131 -4.59 -7.22 12.27
N VAL A 132 -3.27 -7.21 12.11
CA VAL A 132 -2.53 -8.03 11.16
C VAL A 132 -1.91 -9.21 11.91
N TYR A 133 -2.06 -10.41 11.38
CA TYR A 133 -1.50 -11.62 12.00
C TYR A 133 -0.05 -11.83 11.56
N ILE A 134 0.90 -11.71 12.49
CA ILE A 134 2.34 -11.90 12.25
C ILE A 134 2.85 -12.93 13.26
N GLY A 135 3.42 -14.03 12.76
CA GLY A 135 3.90 -15.12 13.62
C GLY A 135 2.81 -15.80 14.46
N GLY A 136 1.54 -15.70 14.04
CA GLY A 136 0.38 -16.21 14.79
C GLY A 136 -0.24 -15.23 15.78
N GLU A 137 0.42 -14.10 16.04
CA GLU A 137 -0.06 -13.07 16.95
C GLU A 137 -0.81 -11.96 16.21
N ALA A 138 -1.89 -11.47 16.83
CA ALA A 138 -2.68 -10.37 16.29
C ALA A 138 -2.06 -9.01 16.69
N ILE A 139 -1.43 -8.32 15.73
CA ILE A 139 -0.78 -7.02 15.96
C ILE A 139 -1.68 -5.90 15.44
N ASP A 140 -2.12 -5.02 16.35
CA ASP A 140 -2.97 -3.87 16.01
C ASP A 140 -2.15 -2.60 15.74
N PHE A 141 -1.75 -2.39 14.48
CA PHE A 141 -0.98 -1.22 14.05
C PHE A 141 -1.73 0.11 14.16
N ARG A 142 -3.05 0.10 14.41
CA ARG A 142 -3.83 1.34 14.54
C ARG A 142 -3.34 2.23 15.66
N ILE A 143 -2.68 1.66 16.68
CA ILE A 143 -2.07 2.44 17.77
C ILE A 143 -1.04 3.47 17.27
N LEU A 144 -0.42 3.23 16.11
CA LEU A 144 0.51 4.16 15.48
C LEU A 144 -0.20 5.44 14.99
N PHE A 145 -1.45 5.30 14.55
CA PHE A 145 -2.21 6.37 13.90
C PHE A 145 -3.26 7.01 14.83
N GLN A 146 -3.45 6.45 16.03
CA GLN A 146 -4.35 7.02 17.02
C GLN A 146 -3.84 8.39 17.51
N LYS A 147 -4.73 9.39 17.42
CA LYS A 147 -4.47 10.71 18.00
C LYS A 147 -4.36 10.58 19.52
N LEU A 148 -3.21 10.96 20.07
CA LEU A 148 -3.04 11.08 21.52
C LEU A 148 -3.96 12.20 22.06
N ALA A 149 -4.30 12.08 23.35
CA ALA A 149 -4.99 13.13 24.10
C ALA A 149 -4.21 14.46 24.00
N SER A 150 -4.92 15.59 24.05
CA SER A 150 -4.37 16.93 23.80
C SER A 150 -3.15 17.28 24.65
N GLU A 151 -3.08 16.75 25.87
CA GLU A 151 -2.00 17.00 26.84
C GLU A 151 -0.68 16.29 26.46
N ASP A 152 -0.72 15.32 25.55
CA ASP A 152 0.41 14.47 25.15
C ASP A 152 0.75 14.56 23.66
N ARG A 153 0.10 15.47 22.93
CA ARG A 153 0.45 15.70 21.53
C ARG A 153 1.77 16.43 21.46
N LYS A 154 2.82 15.71 21.01
CA LYS A 154 3.96 16.36 20.36
C LYS A 154 3.40 17.22 19.21
N VAL A 155 3.88 18.44 19.08
CA VAL A 155 3.47 19.34 17.99
C VAL A 155 3.71 18.62 16.66
N ASP A 156 2.67 18.53 15.83
CA ASP A 156 2.78 17.96 14.49
C ASP A 156 3.61 18.92 13.63
N ASP A 157 4.83 18.51 13.30
CA ASP A 157 5.76 19.26 12.47
C ASP A 157 5.43 19.16 10.96
N LYS A 158 4.36 18.42 10.62
CA LYS A 158 3.86 18.20 9.25
C LYS A 158 4.87 17.53 8.32
N THR A 159 5.89 16.89 8.87
CA THR A 159 6.93 16.20 8.10
C THR A 159 6.50 14.81 7.63
N GLY A 160 5.38 14.28 8.16
CA GLY A 160 4.78 13.02 7.73
C GLY A 160 5.74 11.83 7.85
N TRP A 161 5.74 10.94 6.85
CA TRP A 161 6.62 9.77 6.82
C TRP A 161 8.10 10.12 6.68
N THR A 162 8.42 11.27 6.07
CA THR A 162 9.80 11.76 6.01
C THR A 162 10.34 12.06 7.41
N GLY A 163 9.53 12.67 8.28
CA GLY A 163 9.89 12.86 9.68
C GLY A 163 10.17 11.56 10.42
N ILE A 164 9.30 10.56 10.19
CA ILE A 164 9.46 9.22 10.78
C ILE A 164 10.79 8.59 10.35
N VAL A 165 11.17 8.68 9.07
CA VAL A 165 12.47 8.18 8.59
C VAL A 165 13.63 8.83 9.35
N PHE A 166 13.60 10.16 9.53
CA PHE A 166 14.64 10.87 10.27
C PHE A 166 14.67 10.50 11.76
N GLU A 167 13.50 10.35 12.40
CA GLU A 167 13.42 9.92 13.80
C GLU A 167 13.97 8.48 13.99
N VAL A 168 13.64 7.56 13.07
CA VAL A 168 14.15 6.19 13.08
C VAL A 168 15.66 6.17 12.85
N ALA A 169 16.17 6.94 11.88
CA ALA A 169 17.61 7.06 11.64
C ALA A 169 18.34 7.64 12.85
N ALA A 170 17.78 8.65 13.51
CA ALA A 170 18.34 9.25 14.72
C ALA A 170 18.42 8.27 15.90
N SER A 171 17.53 7.27 15.95
CA SER A 171 17.59 6.20 16.96
C SER A 171 18.76 5.22 16.74
N GLY A 172 19.32 5.18 15.53
CA GLY A 172 20.43 4.30 15.17
C GLY A 172 20.08 2.82 15.01
N VAL A 173 18.83 2.42 15.25
CA VAL A 173 18.40 1.00 15.24
C VAL A 173 18.60 0.33 13.88
N PHE A 174 18.38 1.07 12.79
CA PHE A 174 18.60 0.61 11.42
C PHE A 174 19.74 1.38 10.72
N GLY A 175 20.57 2.10 11.47
CA GLY A 175 21.63 2.92 10.89
C GLY A 175 21.16 4.29 10.38
N ASN A 176 21.83 4.81 9.35
CA ASN A 176 21.57 6.13 8.77
C ASN A 176 20.32 6.15 7.88
N LYS A 177 19.91 7.32 7.38
CA LYS A 177 18.71 7.48 6.54
C LYS A 177 18.63 6.47 5.40
N LYS A 178 19.72 6.25 4.66
CA LYS A 178 19.74 5.33 3.53
C LYS A 178 19.49 3.89 3.99
N GLU A 179 20.11 3.49 5.11
CA GLU A 179 19.92 2.15 5.67
C GLU A 179 18.48 1.96 6.18
N VAL A 180 17.85 3.00 6.74
CA VAL A 180 16.42 3.00 7.07
C VAL A 180 15.56 2.84 5.81
N ASP A 181 15.84 3.60 4.75
CA ASP A 181 15.10 3.52 3.49
C ASP A 181 15.20 2.12 2.83
N ASP A 182 16.36 1.47 2.96
CA ASP A 182 16.66 0.14 2.41
C ASP A 182 16.14 -1.01 3.30
N THR A 183 15.73 -0.73 4.55
CA THR A 183 15.21 -1.73 5.50
C THR A 183 13.83 -2.24 5.06
N PRO A 184 13.50 -3.53 5.26
CA PRO A 184 12.16 -4.05 4.98
C PRO A 184 11.06 -3.26 5.70
N PHE A 185 9.98 -2.95 4.98
CA PHE A 185 8.83 -2.19 5.49
C PHE A 185 8.28 -2.76 6.81
N TRP A 186 8.10 -4.08 6.89
CA TRP A 186 7.55 -4.74 8.07
C TRP A 186 8.45 -4.61 9.30
N ASP A 187 9.77 -4.63 9.12
CA ASP A 187 10.71 -4.50 10.24
C ASP A 187 10.63 -3.11 10.86
N VAL A 188 10.58 -2.07 10.01
CA VAL A 188 10.40 -0.68 10.48
C VAL A 188 9.02 -0.50 11.12
N LEU A 189 7.95 -1.02 10.51
CA LEU A 189 6.60 -0.89 11.05
C LEU A 189 6.44 -1.58 12.42
N LEU A 190 7.01 -2.79 12.58
CA LEU A 190 7.04 -3.51 13.85
C LEU A 190 7.85 -2.77 14.91
N TYR A 191 8.99 -2.17 14.53
CA TYR A 191 9.78 -1.35 15.43
C TYR A 191 9.00 -0.12 15.92
N LEU A 192 8.35 0.61 15.01
CA LEU A 192 7.49 1.74 15.37
C LEU A 192 6.35 1.29 16.30
N TYR A 193 5.72 0.15 16.00
CA TYR A 193 4.67 -0.43 16.85
C TYR A 193 5.18 -0.69 18.26
N LYS A 194 6.33 -1.36 18.40
CA LYS A 194 6.96 -1.66 19.69
C LYS A 194 7.22 -0.37 20.48
N CYS A 195 7.84 0.63 19.87
CA CYS A 195 8.11 1.93 20.50
C CYS A 195 6.82 2.60 21.01
N LYS A 196 5.77 2.60 20.19
CA LYS A 196 4.47 3.19 20.57
C LYS A 196 3.79 2.42 21.69
N PHE A 197 3.82 1.08 21.62
CA PHE A 197 3.27 0.20 22.62
C PHE A 197 3.94 0.43 23.98
N GLU A 198 5.28 0.43 24.03
CA GLU A 198 6.05 0.70 25.25
C GLU A 198 5.74 2.06 25.84
N TYR A 199 5.66 3.11 25.01
CA TYR A 199 5.29 4.46 25.44
C TYR A 199 3.90 4.48 26.11
N LEU A 200 2.90 3.85 25.50
CA LEU A 200 1.54 3.80 26.04
C LEU A 200 1.46 3.03 27.37
N HIS A 201 2.20 1.92 27.49
CA HIS A 201 2.22 1.10 28.70
C HIS A 201 3.01 1.74 29.85
N GLN A 202 4.16 2.36 29.58
CA GLN A 202 4.90 3.11 30.59
C GLN A 202 4.08 4.28 31.15
N LYS A 203 3.32 4.97 30.29
CA LYS A 203 2.45 6.06 30.74
C LYS A 203 1.30 5.57 31.61
N ARG A 204 0.69 4.43 31.27
CA ARG A 204 -0.38 3.84 32.08
C ARG A 204 0.10 3.40 33.46
N ASN A 205 1.35 2.96 33.60
CA ASN A 205 1.94 2.58 34.88
C ASN A 205 2.40 3.78 35.74
N LYS A 206 2.41 4.99 35.19
CA LYS A 206 2.74 6.25 35.91
C LYS A 206 1.49 6.99 36.41
N LYS A 207 0.29 6.52 36.08
CA LYS A 207 -1.00 7.00 36.62
C LYS A 207 -1.48 6.04 37.70
#